data_AF-A0A5N6NWM0-F1
#
_entry.id   AF-A0A5N6NWM0-F1
#
_cell.length_a   1.000
_cell.length_b   1.000
_cell.length_c   1.000
_cell.angle_alpha   90.00
_cell.angle_beta   90.00
_cell.angle_gamma   90.00
#
_symmetry.space_group_name_H-M   'P 1'
#
loop_
_entity.id
_entity.type
_entity.pdbx_description
1 polymer ?
#
loop_
_entity_poly.entity_id
_entity_poly.type
_entity_poly.pdbx_seq_one_letter_code
_entity_poly.pdbx_strand_id
1 'polypeptide(L)'
;MQAASPPTYRSILFSSVGTMSGTKATNSCSFLGQNSVLSSVLELLKEERLYAKFSNCEFWLREVQFLGHVINSDGIHVDPAKIEAIKNWDVPTTPTEIRSFLGLPGYYRRFISNFSKIAFPLTKLTQKFEPFVWTHKQEEAFQTLKQRLCNAPILTLPEGNDDFVVYCDASHQGLRGVLMQQDKVIAYAS
;
A
#
# COMPACT_ATOMS: atom_id res chain seq x y z
N MET A 1 29.16 19.42 12.26
CA MET A 1 29.12 18.07 11.65
C MET A 1 28.27 17.21 12.55
N GLN A 2 26.98 17.10 12.27
CA GLN A 2 26.04 16.37 13.12
C GLN A 2 25.24 15.44 12.21
N ALA A 3 25.58 14.16 12.30
CA ALA A 3 24.89 13.10 11.59
C ALA A 3 23.60 12.79 12.34
N ALA A 4 22.47 12.89 11.64
CA ALA A 4 21.22 12.29 12.09
C ALA A 4 21.10 10.88 11.49
N SER A 5 20.82 9.89 12.36
CA SER A 5 20.28 8.56 12.05
C SER A 5 19.04 8.38 12.96
N PRO A 6 17.98 7.56 12.71
CA PRO A 6 17.59 6.68 11.57
C PRO A 6 16.10 6.97 11.11
N PRO A 7 15.35 6.16 10.30
CA PRO A 7 15.66 4.92 9.59
C PRO A 7 15.83 5.10 8.08
N THR A 8 16.37 4.05 7.47
CA THR A 8 16.73 3.83 6.07
C THR A 8 15.73 4.44 5.07
N TYR A 9 15.96 5.69 4.67
CA TYR A 9 15.40 6.23 3.43
C TYR A 9 16.10 5.53 2.27
N ARG A 10 15.47 4.45 1.76
CA ARG A 10 15.76 3.98 0.40
C ARG A 10 15.15 5.04 -0.52
N SER A 11 15.96 6.00 -0.94
CA SER A 11 15.55 7.03 -1.88
C SER A 11 15.37 6.39 -3.25
N ILE A 12 14.14 6.05 -3.58
CA ILE A 12 13.78 5.70 -4.95
C ILE A 12 13.36 6.99 -5.62
N LEU A 13 14.22 7.49 -6.52
CA LEU A 13 13.98 8.72 -7.26
C LEU A 13 12.98 8.44 -8.38
N PHE A 14 11.73 8.82 -8.17
CA PHE A 14 10.73 8.97 -9.23
C PHE A 14 10.02 10.31 -9.03
N SER A 15 10.02 11.17 -10.04
CA SER A 15 9.17 12.37 -10.06
C SER A 15 8.52 12.56 -11.42
N SER A 16 7.27 13.02 -11.38
CA SER A 16 6.73 13.92 -12.40
C SER A 16 6.72 15.31 -11.81
N VAL A 17 7.13 16.30 -12.60
CA VAL A 17 7.00 17.72 -12.29
C VAL A 17 5.52 18.04 -12.11
N GLY A 18 5.18 18.63 -10.96
CA GLY A 18 3.81 18.99 -10.57
C GLY A 18 3.68 18.98 -9.06
N THR A 19 3.95 20.13 -8.44
CA THR A 19 3.58 20.52 -7.06
C THR A 19 3.71 19.43 -5.99
N MET A 20 4.68 19.63 -5.09
CA MET A 20 4.87 18.84 -3.86
C MET A 20 3.55 18.58 -3.10
N SER A 21 2.96 17.40 -3.31
CA SER A 21 2.25 16.61 -2.30
C SER A 21 1.98 15.22 -2.88
N GLY A 22 2.52 14.17 -2.23
CA GLY A 22 2.24 12.78 -2.58
C GLY A 22 3.17 12.18 -3.63
N THR A 23 4.06 11.32 -3.16
CA THR A 23 4.91 10.44 -3.96
C THR A 23 4.07 9.58 -4.90
N LYS A 24 4.09 9.87 -6.20
CA LYS A 24 3.47 9.03 -7.24
C LYS A 24 4.56 8.30 -8.02
N ALA A 25 4.44 6.97 -8.08
CA ALA A 25 5.22 6.13 -8.99
C ALA A 25 4.49 6.04 -10.33
N THR A 26 5.22 6.14 -11.46
CA THR A 26 4.68 5.96 -12.82
C THR A 26 5.54 4.94 -13.55
N ASN A 27 4.91 3.90 -14.14
CA ASN A 27 5.59 2.77 -14.78
C ASN A 27 5.47 2.75 -16.32
N SER A 28 4.92 3.79 -16.94
CA SER A 28 4.74 3.84 -18.39
C SER A 28 5.64 4.92 -19.01
N CYS A 29 6.95 4.68 -19.06
CA CYS A 29 7.84 5.50 -19.88
C CYS A 29 8.88 4.63 -20.59
N SER A 30 9.00 4.82 -21.90
CA SER A 30 9.98 4.14 -22.74
C SER A 30 11.42 4.38 -22.22
N PHE A 31 12.34 3.47 -22.55
CA PHE A 31 13.75 3.50 -22.12
C PHE A 31 14.44 4.88 -22.35
N LEU A 32 14.00 5.63 -23.36
CA LEU A 32 14.49 6.98 -23.66
C LEU A 32 13.94 8.04 -22.69
N GLY A 33 12.66 7.95 -22.31
CA GLY A 33 12.03 8.87 -21.36
C GLY A 33 12.50 8.67 -19.92
N GLN A 34 12.90 7.45 -19.55
CA GLN A 34 13.48 7.21 -18.23
C GLN A 34 14.84 7.91 -18.03
N ASN A 35 15.67 7.97 -19.08
CA ASN A 35 16.96 8.66 -19.02
C ASN A 35 16.79 10.17 -18.90
N SER A 36 15.83 10.77 -19.62
CA SER A 36 15.57 12.22 -19.52
C SER A 36 15.07 12.61 -18.13
N VAL A 37 14.18 11.82 -17.53
CA VAL A 37 13.68 12.08 -16.16
C VAL A 37 14.79 11.93 -15.13
N LEU A 38 15.60 10.87 -15.24
CA LEU A 38 16.72 10.66 -14.34
C LEU A 38 17.73 11.82 -14.41
N SER A 39 18.06 12.29 -15.62
CA SER A 39 18.93 13.46 -15.80
C SER A 39 18.38 14.70 -15.11
N SER A 40 17.10 15.04 -15.30
CA SER A 40 16.48 16.21 -14.64
C SER A 40 16.49 16.11 -13.12
N VAL A 41 16.25 14.91 -12.56
CA VAL A 41 16.31 14.70 -11.11
C VAL A 41 17.73 14.85 -10.58
N LEU A 42 18.73 14.31 -11.27
CA LEU A 42 20.13 14.45 -10.88
C LEU A 42 20.63 15.90 -10.99
N GLU A 43 20.17 16.64 -12.00
CA GLU A 43 20.43 18.08 -12.13
C GLU A 43 19.83 18.86 -10.96
N LEU A 44 18.56 18.63 -10.61
CA LEU A 44 17.91 19.28 -9.47
C LEU A 44 18.62 18.96 -8.14
N LEU A 45 19.00 17.71 -7.92
CA LEU A 45 19.77 17.33 -6.72
C LEU A 45 21.11 18.07 -6.67
N LYS A 46 21.77 18.25 -7.82
CA LYS A 46 23.03 19.00 -7.91
C LYS A 46 22.83 20.50 -7.63
N GLU A 47 21.77 21.11 -8.16
CA GLU A 47 21.41 22.52 -7.91
C GLU A 47 21.14 22.77 -6.42
N GLU A 48 20.36 21.90 -5.79
CA GLU A 48 20.00 21.96 -4.37
C GLU A 48 21.10 21.45 -3.42
N ARG A 49 22.25 21.01 -3.97
CA ARG A 49 23.37 20.42 -3.21
C ARG A 49 22.95 19.24 -2.31
N LEU A 50 22.00 18.45 -2.80
CA LEU A 50 21.55 17.21 -2.19
C LEU A 50 22.30 16.03 -2.81
N TYR A 51 22.73 15.09 -1.98
CA TYR A 51 23.51 13.94 -2.43
C TYR A 51 22.81 12.64 -2.03
N ALA A 52 22.46 11.84 -3.04
CA ALA A 52 21.99 10.48 -2.82
C ALA A 52 23.19 9.55 -2.56
N LYS A 53 23.06 8.65 -1.58
CA LYS A 53 24.07 7.62 -1.35
C LYS A 53 23.96 6.58 -2.46
N PHE A 54 25.01 6.43 -3.28
CA PHE A 54 25.00 5.51 -4.41
C PHE A 54 24.66 4.06 -4.02
N SER A 55 25.11 3.59 -2.85
CA SER A 55 24.79 2.24 -2.35
C SER A 55 23.30 1.97 -2.12
N ASN A 56 22.48 3.02 -2.06
CA ASN A 56 21.03 2.91 -1.85
C ASN A 56 20.24 3.19 -3.13
N CYS A 57 20.93 3.52 -4.23
CA CYS A 57 20.31 3.84 -5.51
C CYS A 57 20.31 2.58 -6.38
N GLU A 58 19.14 2.21 -6.87
CA GLU A 58 18.96 1.10 -7.78
C GLU A 58 18.31 1.63 -9.05
N PHE A 59 18.86 1.24 -10.20
CA PHE A 59 18.43 1.73 -11.50
C PHE A 59 18.11 0.54 -12.40
N TRP A 60 17.20 0.75 -13.36
CA TRP A 60 16.85 -0.23 -14.39
C TRP A 60 16.36 -1.58 -13.86
N LEU A 61 15.62 -1.55 -12.75
CA LEU A 61 14.95 -2.73 -12.19
C LEU A 61 13.61 -2.99 -12.88
N ARG A 62 13.26 -4.27 -13.07
CA ARG A 62 11.92 -4.69 -13.54
C ARG A 62 10.87 -4.70 -12.44
N GLU A 63 11.33 -4.88 -11.21
CA GLU A 63 10.53 -4.92 -10.00
C GLU A 63 11.27 -4.15 -8.91
N VAL A 64 10.53 -3.35 -8.13
CA VAL A 64 11.11 -2.53 -7.07
C VAL A 64 10.28 -2.64 -5.80
N GLN A 65 10.97 -2.80 -4.67
CA GLN A 65 10.36 -2.72 -3.35
C GLN A 65 10.36 -1.28 -2.86
N PHE A 66 9.17 -0.69 -2.75
CA PHE A 66 8.99 0.70 -2.35
C PHE A 66 7.88 0.86 -1.33
N LEU A 67 8.19 1.50 -0.20
CA LEU A 67 7.23 1.79 0.88
C LEU A 67 6.39 0.58 1.31
N GLY A 68 6.99 -0.62 1.39
CA GLY A 68 6.25 -1.84 1.75
C GLY A 68 5.37 -2.39 0.63
N HIS A 69 5.54 -1.94 -0.60
CA HIS A 69 4.91 -2.53 -1.78
C HIS A 69 5.97 -3.08 -2.72
N VAL A 70 5.57 -4.05 -3.52
CA VAL A 70 6.33 -4.49 -4.69
C VAL A 70 5.67 -3.88 -5.93
N ILE A 71 6.42 -3.17 -6.74
CA ILE A 71 5.93 -2.45 -7.91
C ILE A 71 6.62 -3.03 -9.16
N ASN A 72 5.83 -3.45 -10.14
CA ASN A 72 6.33 -3.97 -11.42
C ASN A 72 5.44 -3.52 -12.59
N SER A 73 5.65 -4.07 -13.79
CA SER A 73 4.86 -3.75 -14.98
C SER A 73 3.37 -4.03 -14.84
N ASP A 74 3.00 -5.01 -14.02
CA ASP A 74 1.62 -5.47 -13.87
C ASP A 74 0.85 -4.61 -12.87
N GLY A 75 1.56 -3.96 -11.95
CA GLY A 75 1.00 -2.99 -11.01
C GLY A 75 1.69 -3.01 -9.64
N ILE A 76 0.89 -2.72 -8.62
CA ILE A 76 1.29 -2.68 -7.22
C ILE A 76 0.84 -3.97 -6.53
N HIS A 77 1.77 -4.61 -5.84
CA HIS A 77 1.59 -5.84 -5.10
C HIS A 77 1.83 -5.61 -3.61
N VAL A 78 1.27 -6.49 -2.79
CA VAL A 78 1.62 -6.59 -1.37
C VAL A 78 3.01 -7.22 -1.27
N ASP A 79 3.85 -6.69 -0.38
CA ASP A 79 5.18 -7.25 -0.13
C ASP A 79 5.06 -8.72 0.39
N PRO A 80 5.70 -9.70 -0.28
CA PRO A 80 5.67 -11.10 0.14
C PRO A 80 6.08 -11.32 1.60
N ALA A 81 7.03 -10.54 2.13
CA ALA A 81 7.44 -10.65 3.53
C ALA A 81 6.30 -10.26 4.49
N LYS A 82 5.43 -9.33 4.07
CA LYS A 82 4.22 -8.96 4.83
C LYS A 82 3.12 -10.01 4.69
N ILE A 83 3.01 -10.67 3.54
CA ILE A 83 2.11 -11.81 3.35
C ILE A 83 2.52 -12.98 4.26
N GLU A 84 3.81 -13.30 4.35
CA GLU A 84 4.29 -14.35 5.25
C GLU A 84 4.04 -14.01 6.72
N ALA A 85 4.31 -12.76 7.12
CA ALA A 85 4.06 -12.29 8.47
C ALA A 85 2.58 -12.41 8.86
N ILE A 86 1.64 -12.05 7.97
CA ILE A 86 0.21 -12.18 8.26
C ILE A 86 -0.23 -13.65 8.29
N LYS A 87 0.31 -14.49 7.40
CA LYS A 87 -0.02 -15.91 7.32
C LYS A 87 0.35 -16.64 8.61
N ASN A 88 1.52 -16.33 9.17
CA ASN A 88 2.03 -16.93 10.39
C ASN A 88 1.60 -16.19 11.66
N TRP A 89 0.73 -15.18 11.55
CA TRP A 89 0.26 -14.42 12.71
C TRP A 89 -0.61 -15.29 13.62
N ASP A 90 -0.26 -15.34 14.90
CA ASP A 90 -0.97 -16.09 15.95
C ASP A 90 -2.32 -15.47 16.28
N VAL A 91 -3.28 -16.28 16.72
CA VAL A 91 -4.61 -15.78 17.09
C VAL A 91 -4.47 -14.78 18.24
N PRO A 92 -4.93 -13.52 18.07
CA PRO A 92 -4.77 -12.50 19.09
C PRO A 92 -5.68 -12.81 20.29
N THR A 93 -5.11 -12.68 21.48
CA THR A 93 -5.76 -12.97 22.77
C THR A 93 -6.07 -11.71 23.56
N THR A 94 -5.56 -10.55 23.12
CA THR A 94 -5.78 -9.26 23.79
C THR A 94 -6.26 -8.18 22.81
N PRO A 95 -7.01 -7.16 23.28
CA PRO A 95 -7.38 -6.01 22.46
C PRO A 95 -6.18 -5.29 21.82
N THR A 96 -5.03 -5.29 22.51
CA THR A 96 -3.79 -4.68 22.01
C THR A 96 -3.22 -5.48 20.84
N GLU A 97 -3.20 -6.81 20.92
CA GLU A 97 -2.80 -7.68 19.82
C GLU A 97 -3.74 -7.54 18.62
N ILE A 98 -5.05 -7.39 18.84
CA ILE A 98 -5.99 -7.12 17.75
C ILE A 98 -5.66 -5.80 17.04
N ARG A 99 -5.37 -4.72 17.79
CA ARG A 99 -4.97 -3.44 17.17
C ARG A 99 -3.67 -3.57 16.38
N SER A 100 -2.70 -4.32 16.92
CA SER A 100 -1.43 -4.61 16.24
C SER A 100 -1.67 -5.37 14.93
N PHE A 101 -2.47 -6.44 14.99
CA PHE A 101 -2.88 -7.22 13.83
C PHE A 101 -3.57 -6.34 12.79
N LEU A 102 -4.63 -5.60 13.17
CA LEU A 102 -5.42 -4.76 12.26
C LEU A 102 -4.60 -3.65 11.59
N GLY A 103 -3.45 -3.27 12.15
CA GLY A 103 -2.56 -2.29 11.53
C GLY A 103 -2.10 -2.70 10.14
N LEU A 104 -1.74 -3.98 9.94
CA LEU A 104 -1.20 -4.46 8.66
C LEU A 104 -2.30 -4.59 7.57
N PRO A 105 -3.42 -5.31 7.79
CA PRO A 105 -4.56 -5.28 6.89
C PRO A 105 -5.12 -3.88 6.67
N GLY A 106 -5.06 -3.00 7.68
CA GLY A 106 -5.46 -1.61 7.56
C GLY A 106 -4.58 -0.82 6.58
N TYR A 107 -3.27 -1.06 6.59
CA TYR A 107 -2.33 -0.46 5.62
C TYR A 107 -2.63 -0.90 4.18
N TYR A 108 -2.91 -2.19 3.99
CA TYR A 108 -3.27 -2.76 2.69
C TYR A 108 -4.78 -2.77 2.40
N ARG A 109 -5.58 -1.94 3.10
CA ARG A 109 -7.05 -1.90 2.91
C ARG A 109 -7.48 -1.72 1.45
N ARG A 110 -6.66 -1.03 0.65
CA ARG A 110 -6.91 -0.79 -0.78
C ARG A 110 -6.93 -2.05 -1.65
N PHE A 111 -6.39 -3.16 -1.14
CA PHE A 111 -6.38 -4.48 -1.78
C PHE A 111 -7.59 -5.34 -1.37
N ILE A 112 -8.29 -4.97 -0.30
CA ILE A 112 -9.33 -5.80 0.33
C ILE A 112 -10.69 -5.17 0.07
N SER A 113 -11.47 -5.80 -0.82
CA SER A 113 -12.88 -5.45 -0.96
C SER A 113 -13.63 -5.69 0.36
N ASN A 114 -14.46 -4.72 0.76
CA ASN A 114 -15.32 -4.79 1.94
C ASN A 114 -14.57 -4.87 3.27
N PHE A 115 -13.35 -4.33 3.32
CA PHE A 115 -12.48 -4.37 4.50
C PHE A 115 -13.21 -4.00 5.80
N SER A 116 -13.93 -2.89 5.84
CA SER A 116 -14.63 -2.40 7.03
C SER A 116 -15.64 -3.40 7.57
N LYS A 117 -16.38 -4.09 6.69
CA LYS A 117 -17.35 -5.12 7.11
C LYS A 117 -16.67 -6.34 7.70
N ILE A 118 -15.55 -6.76 7.10
CA ILE A 118 -14.79 -7.93 7.55
C ILE A 118 -14.07 -7.61 8.87
N ALA A 119 -13.48 -6.43 9.00
CA ALA A 119 -12.75 -6.01 10.20
C ALA A 119 -13.68 -5.65 11.38
N PHE A 120 -14.96 -5.37 11.13
CA PHE A 120 -15.91 -4.90 12.15
C PHE A 120 -15.94 -5.76 13.43
N PRO A 121 -16.06 -7.12 13.36
CA PRO A 121 -16.09 -7.97 14.55
C PRO A 121 -14.82 -7.86 15.40
N LEU A 122 -13.67 -7.63 14.76
CA LEU A 122 -12.37 -7.44 15.43
C LEU A 122 -12.24 -6.04 16.01
N THR A 123 -12.63 -5.00 15.25
CA THR A 123 -12.62 -3.62 15.76
C THR A 123 -13.52 -3.44 16.98
N LYS A 124 -14.63 -4.19 17.06
CA LYS A 124 -15.54 -4.19 18.20
C LYS A 124 -14.83 -4.64 19.49
N LEU A 125 -13.98 -5.68 19.41
CA LEU A 125 -13.17 -6.14 20.55
C LEU A 125 -12.11 -5.14 21.03
N THR A 126 -11.84 -4.09 20.25
CA THR A 126 -10.89 -3.03 20.63
C THR A 126 -11.55 -1.83 21.32
N GLN A 127 -12.89 -1.79 21.36
CA GLN A 127 -13.66 -0.69 21.93
C GLN A 127 -13.59 -0.69 23.46
N LYS A 128 -13.74 0.49 24.06
CA LYS A 128 -13.82 0.60 25.53
C LYS A 128 -15.10 -0.08 26.03
N PHE A 129 -15.02 -0.76 27.16
CA PHE A 129 -16.13 -1.43 27.84
C PHE A 129 -16.74 -2.64 27.12
N GLU A 130 -16.16 -3.09 26.00
CA GLU A 130 -16.55 -4.36 25.39
C GLU A 130 -15.74 -5.51 26.01
N PRO A 131 -16.37 -6.58 26.51
CA PRO A 131 -15.66 -7.77 26.96
C PRO A 131 -14.92 -8.43 25.79
N PHE A 132 -13.71 -8.90 26.07
CA PHE A 132 -12.95 -9.68 25.11
C PHE A 132 -13.55 -11.09 25.01
N VAL A 133 -14.38 -11.33 23.99
CA VAL A 133 -14.96 -12.64 23.72
C VAL A 133 -14.62 -13.04 22.30
N TRP A 134 -13.70 -14.01 22.16
CA TRP A 134 -13.36 -14.57 20.87
C TRP A 134 -14.38 -15.65 20.48
N THR A 135 -15.24 -15.34 19.52
CA THR A 135 -16.25 -16.27 19.00
C THR A 135 -15.97 -16.63 17.55
N HIS A 136 -16.80 -17.50 16.97
CA HIS A 136 -16.75 -17.84 15.55
C HIS A 136 -16.71 -16.60 14.63
N LYS A 137 -17.42 -15.51 14.96
CA LYS A 137 -17.44 -14.30 14.12
C LYS A 137 -16.09 -13.60 14.06
N GLN A 138 -15.33 -13.60 15.16
CA GLN A 138 -14.00 -13.01 15.21
C GLN A 138 -12.97 -13.90 14.53
N GLU A 139 -13.07 -15.22 14.74
CA GLU A 139 -12.22 -16.18 14.04
C GLU A 139 -12.41 -16.10 12.52
N GLU A 140 -13.66 -16.08 12.06
CA GLU A 140 -13.99 -15.93 10.65
C GLU A 140 -13.45 -14.63 10.06
N ALA A 141 -13.60 -13.49 10.78
CA ALA A 141 -13.05 -12.21 10.37
C ALA A 141 -11.51 -12.24 10.29
N PHE A 142 -10.84 -12.83 11.28
CA PHE A 142 -9.39 -12.96 11.34
C PHE A 142 -8.84 -13.79 10.18
N GLN A 143 -9.41 -14.98 9.95
CA GLN A 143 -9.01 -15.86 8.85
C GLN A 143 -9.33 -15.25 7.49
N THR A 144 -10.49 -14.59 7.35
CA THR A 144 -10.86 -13.92 6.10
C THR A 144 -9.87 -12.81 5.76
N LEU A 145 -9.45 -11.99 6.73
CA LEU A 145 -8.44 -10.94 6.48
C LEU A 145 -7.08 -11.53 6.09
N LYS A 146 -6.64 -12.61 6.73
CA LYS A 146 -5.42 -13.34 6.35
C LYS A 146 -5.51 -13.83 4.90
N GLN A 147 -6.61 -14.50 4.55
CA GLN A 147 -6.82 -15.02 3.19
C GLN A 147 -6.91 -13.91 2.13
N ARG A 148 -7.59 -12.80 2.42
CA ARG A 148 -7.72 -11.67 1.47
C ARG A 148 -6.39 -11.01 1.17
N LEU A 149 -5.47 -10.96 2.12
CA LEU A 149 -4.12 -10.44 1.89
C LEU A 149 -3.24 -11.43 1.13
N CYS A 150 -3.34 -12.73 1.44
CA CYS A 150 -2.61 -13.76 0.70
C CYS A 150 -3.06 -13.84 -0.77
N ASN A 151 -4.34 -13.62 -1.03
CA ASN A 151 -4.94 -13.64 -2.36
C ASN A 151 -5.24 -12.22 -2.86
N ALA A 152 -4.47 -11.22 -2.42
CA ALA A 152 -4.69 -9.83 -2.78
C ALA A 152 -4.55 -9.66 -4.31
N PRO A 153 -5.50 -8.99 -4.97
CA PRO A 153 -5.39 -8.70 -6.40
C PRO A 153 -4.26 -7.69 -6.64
N ILE A 154 -3.67 -7.74 -7.82
CA ILE A 154 -2.70 -6.74 -8.28
C ILE A 154 -3.48 -5.44 -8.53
N LEU A 155 -3.05 -4.33 -7.92
CA LEU A 155 -3.66 -3.03 -8.18
C LEU A 155 -2.97 -2.37 -9.36
N THR A 156 -3.74 -1.97 -10.35
CA THR A 156 -3.19 -1.33 -11.55
C THR A 156 -2.76 0.10 -11.23
N LEU A 157 -1.61 0.50 -11.79
CA LEU A 157 -1.17 1.89 -11.74
C LEU A 157 -2.04 2.73 -12.68
N PRO A 158 -2.49 3.92 -12.25
CA PRO A 158 -3.20 4.81 -13.14
C PRO A 158 -2.30 5.18 -14.33
N GLU A 159 -2.83 5.04 -15.54
CA GLU A 159 -2.10 5.27 -16.78
C GLU A 159 -2.75 6.40 -17.59
N GLY A 160 -1.91 7.25 -18.18
CA GLY A 160 -2.37 8.34 -19.05
C GLY A 160 -3.29 9.35 -18.36
N ASN A 161 -4.14 9.96 -19.17
CA ASN A 161 -5.15 10.95 -18.74
C ASN A 161 -6.58 10.41 -18.93
N ASP A 162 -6.74 9.08 -19.01
CA ASP A 162 -8.07 8.49 -19.20
C ASP A 162 -8.94 8.68 -17.97
N ASP A 163 -10.25 8.74 -18.19
CA ASP A 163 -11.23 8.98 -17.14
C ASP A 163 -11.24 7.87 -16.08
N PHE A 164 -11.42 8.30 -14.83
CA PHE A 164 -11.62 7.40 -13.70
C PHE A 164 -13.11 7.13 -13.50
N VAL A 165 -13.45 5.87 -13.25
CA VAL A 165 -14.81 5.45 -12.89
C VAL A 165 -14.83 5.02 -11.45
N VAL A 166 -15.78 5.55 -10.68
CA VAL A 166 -15.99 5.16 -9.28
C VAL A 166 -17.32 4.44 -9.16
N TYR A 167 -17.26 3.16 -8.76
CA TYR A 167 -18.44 2.39 -8.41
C TYR A 167 -18.66 2.48 -6.91
N CYS A 168 -19.78 3.09 -6.50
CA CYS A 168 -20.15 3.23 -5.10
C CYS A 168 -21.37 2.39 -4.77
N ASP A 169 -21.33 1.70 -3.63
CA ASP A 169 -22.47 1.02 -3.04
C ASP A 169 -22.61 1.43 -1.57
N ALA A 170 -23.85 1.65 -1.12
CA ALA A 170 -24.16 2.15 0.20
C ALA A 170 -25.28 1.30 0.82
N SER A 171 -25.07 0.87 2.06
CA SER A 171 -26.05 0.14 2.85
C SER A 171 -26.06 0.62 4.30
N HIS A 172 -27.06 0.20 5.08
CA HIS A 172 -27.07 0.44 6.53
C HIS A 172 -25.83 -0.09 7.26
N GLN A 173 -25.08 -1.02 6.65
CA GLN A 173 -23.86 -1.60 7.23
C GLN A 173 -22.59 -0.84 6.85
N GLY A 174 -22.65 0.10 5.90
CA GLY A 174 -21.49 0.90 5.48
C GLY A 174 -21.49 1.29 4.00
N LEU A 175 -20.48 2.08 3.64
CA LEU A 175 -20.20 2.60 2.30
C LEU A 175 -19.04 1.84 1.66
N ARG A 176 -19.08 1.65 0.34
CA ARG A 176 -18.05 0.97 -0.44
C ARG A 176 -17.81 1.71 -1.74
N GLY A 177 -16.56 1.68 -2.18
CA GLY A 177 -16.11 2.26 -3.43
C GLY A 177 -15.10 1.35 -4.12
N VAL A 178 -15.17 1.28 -5.44
CA VAL A 178 -14.08 0.74 -6.28
C VAL A 178 -13.70 1.83 -7.27
N LEU A 179 -12.43 2.21 -7.25
CA LEU A 179 -11.83 3.09 -8.25
C LEU A 179 -11.29 2.23 -9.39
N MET A 180 -11.76 2.49 -10.60
CA MET A 180 -11.38 1.77 -11.80
C MET A 180 -10.96 2.73 -12.91
N GLN A 181 -10.08 2.24 -13.79
CA GLN A 181 -9.70 2.92 -15.03
C GLN A 181 -9.52 1.82 -16.09
N GLN A 182 -10.12 2.00 -17.28
CA GLN A 182 -10.08 1.02 -18.37
C GLN A 182 -10.41 -0.43 -17.91
N ASP A 183 -11.49 -0.60 -17.14
CA ASP A 183 -11.92 -1.90 -16.56
C ASP A 183 -10.93 -2.58 -15.60
N LYS A 184 -9.85 -1.89 -15.22
CA LYS A 184 -8.86 -2.36 -14.24
C LYS A 184 -9.09 -1.70 -12.88
N VAL A 185 -8.87 -2.47 -11.81
CA VAL A 185 -9.04 -1.97 -10.43
C VAL A 185 -7.79 -1.25 -9.98
N ILE A 186 -7.96 0.01 -9.56
CA ILE A 186 -6.89 0.83 -8.98
C ILE A 186 -6.90 0.74 -7.46
N ALA A 187 -8.08 0.82 -6.84
CA ALA A 187 -8.21 0.75 -5.38
C ALA A 187 -9.61 0.37 -4.92
N TYR A 188 -9.68 -0.34 -3.80
CA TYR A 188 -10.89 -0.52 -3.00
C TYR A 188 -10.97 0.51 -1.87
N ALA A 189 -12.18 0.97 -1.58
CA ALA A 189 -12.51 1.84 -0.46
C ALA A 189 -13.71 1.28 0.33
N SER A 190 -13.62 1.28 1.66
CA SER A 190 -14.72 0.94 2.58
C SER A 190 -14.53 1.56 3.95
#